data_AF-S2E0V3-F1
#
_entry.id   AF-S2E0V3-F1
#
_cell.length_a   1.000
_cell.length_b   1.000
_cell.length_c   1.000
_cell.angle_alpha   90.00
_cell.angle_beta   90.00
_cell.angle_gamma   90.00
#
_symmetry.space_group_name_H-M   'P 1'
#
loop_
_entity.id
_entity.type
_entity.pdbx_description
1 polymer ?
#
loop_
_entity_poly.entity_id
_entity_poly.type
_entity_poly.pdbx_seq_one_letter_code
_entity_poly.pdbx_strand_id
1 'polypeptide(L)'
;MNKLSILFHHIFRYIWNGIFIISYPVLATFGLLFVGVTYVFSALSKLLTKIRPNADKVPQVLKSSWEILPNTHDFLEAKVYKQIMFGPACFQLRRKDGVPSVLEDHIFGGKVRFIDEGILLEKWNALDSKDLPDFDICLYDPDYDKLTALTNIKCFDWHLSEREENKLHFKWFDGTQGGEVKVAL
;
A
#
# COMPACT_ATOMS: atom_id res chain seq x y z
N MET A 1 -62.05 -33.47 -7.08
CA MET A 1 -61.23 -32.29 -6.71
C MET A 1 -61.95 -31.53 -5.61
N ASN A 2 -61.30 -31.37 -4.46
CA ASN A 2 -61.98 -31.04 -3.19
C ASN A 2 -62.22 -29.53 -3.07
N LYS A 3 -63.47 -29.09 -2.81
CA LYS A 3 -63.87 -27.66 -2.79
C LYS A 3 -63.03 -26.79 -1.84
N LEU A 4 -62.52 -27.39 -0.76
CA LEU A 4 -61.59 -26.77 0.20
C LEU A 4 -60.26 -26.33 -0.43
N SER A 5 -59.72 -27.10 -1.37
CA SER A 5 -58.45 -26.77 -2.05
C SER A 5 -58.59 -25.53 -2.94
N ILE A 6 -59.75 -25.37 -3.59
CA ILE A 6 -60.04 -24.21 -4.45
C ILE A 6 -60.20 -22.94 -3.60
N LEU A 7 -60.85 -23.04 -2.44
CA LEU A 7 -61.01 -21.93 -1.49
C LEU A 7 -59.64 -21.48 -0.95
N PHE A 8 -58.81 -22.43 -0.51
CA PHE A 8 -57.48 -22.13 0.02
C PHE A 8 -56.59 -21.48 -1.04
N HIS A 9 -56.66 -21.94 -2.28
CA HIS A 9 -55.93 -21.34 -3.39
C HIS A 9 -56.37 -19.88 -3.66
N HIS A 10 -57.66 -19.56 -3.56
CA HIS A 10 -58.14 -18.19 -3.74
C HIS A 10 -57.69 -17.27 -2.61
N ILE A 11 -57.78 -17.73 -1.36
CA ILE A 11 -57.33 -16.96 -0.19
C ILE A 11 -55.83 -16.72 -0.24
N PHE A 12 -55.04 -17.76 -0.54
CA PHE A 12 -53.59 -17.64 -0.66
C PHE A 12 -53.20 -16.65 -1.77
N ARG A 13 -53.83 -16.76 -2.96
CA ARG A 13 -53.59 -15.82 -4.07
C ARG A 13 -53.93 -14.38 -3.69
N TYR A 14 -55.00 -14.17 -2.93
CA TYR A 14 -55.41 -12.84 -2.48
C TYR A 14 -54.40 -12.23 -1.49
N ILE A 15 -53.98 -13.00 -0.49
CA ILE A 15 -52.97 -12.58 0.49
C ILE A 15 -51.64 -12.30 -0.22
N TRP A 16 -51.21 -13.20 -1.11
CA TRP A 16 -49.96 -13.06 -1.86
C TRP A 16 -49.97 -11.83 -2.77
N ASN A 17 -51.06 -11.58 -3.50
CA ASN A 17 -51.20 -10.36 -4.30
C ASN A 17 -51.17 -9.11 -3.43
N GLY A 18 -51.82 -9.12 -2.26
CA GLY A 18 -51.79 -8.00 -1.33
C GLY A 18 -50.37 -7.68 -0.85
N ILE A 19 -49.62 -8.71 -0.45
CA ILE A 19 -48.20 -8.57 -0.05
C ILE A 19 -47.38 -8.01 -1.21
N PHE A 20 -47.52 -8.55 -2.43
CA PHE A 20 -46.77 -8.08 -3.59
C PHE A 20 -47.06 -6.61 -3.93
N ILE A 21 -48.33 -6.20 -3.92
CA ILE A 21 -48.73 -4.83 -4.23
C ILE A 21 -48.17 -3.84 -3.21
N ILE A 22 -48.10 -4.22 -1.93
CA ILE A 22 -47.58 -3.36 -0.86
C ILE A 22 -46.04 -3.37 -0.83
N SER A 23 -45.42 -4.53 -0.96
CA SER A 23 -43.97 -4.68 -0.85
C SER A 23 -43.23 -4.13 -2.07
N TYR A 24 -43.82 -4.19 -3.27
CA TYR A 24 -43.13 -3.78 -4.50
C TYR A 24 -42.76 -2.28 -4.52
N PRO A 25 -43.65 -1.32 -4.20
CA PRO A 25 -43.28 0.09 -4.10
C PRO A 25 -42.26 0.36 -3.00
N VAL A 26 -42.32 -0.37 -1.88
CA VAL A 26 -41.36 -0.21 -0.76
C VAL A 26 -39.96 -0.66 -1.18
N LEU A 27 -39.85 -1.82 -1.83
CA LEU A 27 -38.58 -2.33 -2.34
C LEU A 27 -38.01 -1.43 -3.45
N ALA A 28 -38.87 -0.96 -4.35
CA ALA A 28 -38.45 -0.07 -5.43
C ALA A 28 -37.94 1.28 -4.90
N THR A 29 -38.63 1.88 -3.93
CA THR A 29 -38.21 3.14 -3.31
C THR A 29 -36.91 2.96 -2.51
N PHE A 30 -36.78 1.86 -1.75
CA PHE A 30 -35.54 1.56 -1.04
C PHE A 30 -34.36 1.36 -1.99
N GLY A 31 -34.57 0.63 -3.11
CA GLY A 31 -33.54 0.44 -4.14
C GLY A 31 -33.11 1.76 -4.78
N LEU A 32 -34.07 2.64 -5.11
CA LEU A 32 -33.77 3.95 -5.70
C LEU A 32 -33.03 4.86 -4.70
N LEU A 33 -33.43 4.84 -3.43
CA LEU A 33 -32.77 5.57 -2.36
C LEU A 33 -31.33 5.08 -2.17
N PHE A 34 -31.12 3.76 -2.15
CA PHE A 34 -29.80 3.16 -2.05
C PHE A 34 -28.89 3.57 -3.21
N VAL A 35 -29.37 3.51 -4.46
CA VAL A 35 -28.62 3.99 -5.63
C VAL A 35 -28.27 5.47 -5.48
N GLY A 36 -29.21 6.31 -5.05
CA GLY A 36 -28.96 7.72 -4.79
C GLY A 36 -27.85 7.96 -3.77
N VAL A 37 -27.89 7.24 -2.64
CA VAL A 37 -26.86 7.32 -1.59
C VAL A 37 -25.49 6.90 -2.12
N THR A 38 -25.41 5.77 -2.85
CA THR A 38 -24.14 5.33 -3.43
C THR A 38 -23.57 6.33 -4.43
N TYR A 39 -24.43 7.02 -5.19
CA TYR A 39 -24.01 8.06 -6.13
C TYR A 39 -23.46 9.29 -5.41
N VAL A 40 -24.10 9.70 -4.30
CA VAL A 40 -23.62 10.79 -3.44
C VAL A 40 -22.24 10.45 -2.85
N PHE A 41 -22.06 9.24 -2.31
CA PHE A 41 -20.75 8.80 -1.82
C PHE A 41 -19.69 8.76 -2.92
N SER A 42 -20.05 8.31 -4.12
CA SER A 42 -19.14 8.33 -5.28
C SER A 42 -18.73 9.75 -5.66
N ALA A 43 -19.69 10.68 -5.71
CA ALA A 43 -19.43 12.09 -6.00
C ALA A 43 -18.57 12.76 -4.91
N LEU A 44 -18.86 12.48 -3.64
CA LEU A 44 -18.08 12.99 -2.51
C LEU A 44 -16.65 12.43 -2.53
N SER A 45 -16.48 11.14 -2.81
CA SER A 45 -15.17 10.52 -3.00
C SER A 45 -14.38 11.20 -4.11
N LYS A 46 -14.99 11.43 -5.28
CA LYS A 46 -14.37 12.16 -6.39
C LYS A 46 -13.97 13.58 -6.00
N LEU A 47 -14.85 14.30 -5.28
CA LEU A 47 -14.58 15.66 -4.82
C LEU A 47 -13.39 15.68 -3.83
N LEU A 48 -13.38 14.78 -2.85
CA LEU A 48 -12.30 14.65 -1.88
C LEU A 48 -10.96 14.28 -2.55
N THR A 49 -10.98 13.38 -3.54
CA THR A 49 -9.77 13.05 -4.31
C THR A 49 -9.23 14.23 -5.12
N LYS A 50 -10.08 15.20 -5.49
CA LYS A 50 -9.68 16.40 -6.23
C LYS A 50 -9.12 17.51 -5.32
N ILE A 51 -9.56 17.56 -4.07
CA ILE A 51 -9.12 18.58 -3.09
C ILE A 51 -7.74 18.26 -2.51
N ARG A 52 -7.27 17.02 -2.58
CA ARG A 52 -5.92 16.65 -2.10
C ARG A 52 -4.88 16.98 -3.20
N PRO A 53 -4.08 18.05 -3.07
CA PRO A 53 -2.95 18.26 -3.95
C PRO A 53 -1.87 17.26 -3.52
N ASN A 54 -1.38 16.41 -4.42
CA ASN A 54 -0.45 15.32 -4.12
C ASN A 54 -0.99 14.22 -3.18
N ALA A 55 -2.22 13.74 -3.42
CA ALA A 55 -2.39 12.29 -3.25
C ALA A 55 -1.74 11.66 -4.46
N ASP A 56 -0.55 11.11 -4.30
CA ASP A 56 0.01 10.16 -5.26
C ASP A 56 -1.12 9.28 -5.73
N LYS A 57 -1.37 9.33 -7.03
CA LYS A 57 -2.36 8.51 -7.72
C LYS A 57 -2.27 7.14 -7.06
N VAL A 58 -3.29 6.69 -6.35
CA VAL A 58 -3.34 5.27 -5.94
C VAL A 58 -3.16 4.53 -7.25
N PRO A 59 -1.99 3.92 -7.51
CA PRO A 59 -1.70 3.52 -8.87
C PRO A 59 -2.71 2.43 -9.14
N GLN A 60 -3.54 2.66 -10.16
CA GLN A 60 -4.22 1.60 -10.84
C GLN A 60 -3.18 0.50 -11.06
N VAL A 61 -3.32 -0.59 -10.29
CA VAL A 61 -2.74 -1.91 -10.54
C VAL A 61 -1.34 -1.84 -11.16
N LEU A 62 -0.30 -1.78 -10.32
CA LEU A 62 1.06 -2.23 -10.65
C LEU A 62 1.48 -1.93 -12.11
N LYS A 63 1.69 -0.65 -12.46
CA LYS A 63 2.56 -0.39 -13.61
C LYS A 63 3.95 -0.92 -13.25
N SER A 64 4.23 -2.13 -13.69
CA SER A 64 5.48 -2.87 -13.53
C SER A 64 6.59 -2.33 -14.45
N SER A 65 6.47 -1.08 -14.88
CA SER A 65 7.50 -0.37 -15.60
C SER A 65 8.56 0.12 -14.63
N TRP A 66 9.80 0.12 -15.08
CA TRP A 66 10.88 0.82 -14.40
C TRP A 66 10.59 2.32 -14.43
N GLU A 67 10.59 2.95 -13.26
CA GLU A 67 10.40 4.38 -13.09
C GLU A 67 11.63 4.96 -12.40
N ILE A 68 12.06 6.14 -12.83
CA ILE A 68 13.20 6.83 -12.22
C ILE A 68 12.80 7.25 -10.81
N LEU A 69 13.61 6.88 -9.81
CA LEU A 69 13.33 7.31 -8.45
C LEU A 69 13.51 8.83 -8.33
N PRO A 70 12.54 9.55 -7.75
CA PRO A 70 12.67 10.97 -7.50
C PRO A 70 13.87 11.23 -6.57
N ASN A 71 14.56 12.35 -6.77
CA ASN A 71 15.74 12.77 -6.00
C ASN A 71 16.97 11.85 -6.14
N THR A 72 17.03 11.02 -7.19
CA THR A 72 18.22 10.17 -7.45
C THR A 72 19.14 10.69 -8.53
N HIS A 73 18.96 11.93 -9.00
CA HIS A 73 19.71 12.49 -10.14
C HIS A 73 19.74 11.55 -11.35
N ASP A 74 18.62 10.85 -11.61
CA ASP A 74 18.50 9.85 -12.67
C ASP A 74 19.43 8.63 -12.52
N PHE A 75 20.00 8.37 -11.34
CA PHE A 75 20.93 7.26 -11.13
C PHE A 75 20.23 5.90 -10.97
N LEU A 76 19.11 5.86 -10.23
CA LEU A 76 18.39 4.62 -9.93
C LEU A 76 17.00 4.59 -10.56
N GLU A 77 16.60 3.39 -10.97
CA GLU A 77 15.25 3.07 -11.36
C GLU A 77 14.65 2.08 -10.35
N ALA A 78 13.39 2.31 -9.99
CA ALA A 78 12.58 1.42 -9.17
C ALA A 78 11.49 0.77 -10.02
N LYS A 79 11.22 -0.49 -9.72
CA LYS A 79 10.04 -1.19 -10.22
C LYS A 79 9.30 -1.78 -9.04
N VAL A 80 7.99 -1.56 -8.98
CA VAL A 80 7.15 -2.17 -7.93
C VAL A 80 7.17 -3.69 -8.11
N TYR A 81 7.63 -4.39 -7.07
CA TYR A 81 7.66 -5.86 -7.03
C TYR A 81 6.40 -6.43 -6.40
N LYS A 82 6.03 -5.95 -5.21
CA LYS A 82 4.88 -6.42 -4.44
C LYS A 82 4.33 -5.29 -3.57
N GLN A 83 3.00 -5.20 -3.46
CA GLN A 83 2.36 -4.35 -2.46
C GLN A 83 1.95 -5.21 -1.26
N ILE A 84 2.41 -4.87 -0.06
CA ILE A 84 1.94 -5.52 1.17
C ILE A 84 0.52 -5.01 1.48
N MET A 85 -0.42 -5.91 1.79
CA MET A 85 -1.77 -5.49 2.19
C MET A 85 -1.69 -4.65 3.47
N PHE A 86 -2.23 -3.42 3.41
CA PHE A 86 -2.16 -2.43 4.49
C PHE A 86 -0.73 -2.03 4.92
N GLY A 87 0.28 -2.30 4.08
CA GLY A 87 1.68 -1.96 4.31
C GLY A 87 2.31 -1.18 3.16
N PRO A 88 3.62 -0.88 3.24
CA PRO A 88 4.34 -0.20 2.18
C PRO A 88 4.50 -1.09 0.93
N ALA A 89 4.87 -0.44 -0.17
CA ALA A 89 5.28 -1.12 -1.40
C ALA A 89 6.72 -1.64 -1.28
N CYS A 90 6.98 -2.79 -1.88
CA CYS A 90 8.31 -3.35 -2.09
C CYS A 90 8.75 -3.08 -3.54
N PHE A 91 9.99 -2.67 -3.71
CA PHE A 91 10.58 -2.25 -4.96
C PHE A 91 11.79 -3.10 -5.30
N GLN A 92 11.95 -3.42 -6.58
CA GLN A 92 13.21 -3.85 -7.14
C GLN A 92 13.95 -2.61 -7.64
N LEU A 93 15.24 -2.51 -7.32
CA LEU A 93 16.08 -1.39 -7.71
C LEU A 93 17.09 -1.84 -8.76
N ARG A 94 17.40 -0.95 -9.70
CA ARG A 94 18.52 -1.11 -10.63
C ARG A 94 19.17 0.22 -10.95
N ARG A 95 20.39 0.18 -11.45
CA ARG A 95 21.05 1.37 -12.00
C ARG A 95 20.52 1.69 -13.39
N LYS A 96 20.33 2.98 -13.68
CA LYS A 96 19.87 3.45 -15.00
C LYS A 96 20.92 3.26 -16.09
N ASP A 97 22.20 3.32 -15.72
CA ASP A 97 23.34 3.16 -16.64
C ASP A 97 23.46 1.76 -17.24
N GLY A 98 22.67 0.80 -16.76
CA GLY A 98 22.64 -0.58 -17.25
C GLY A 98 23.79 -1.44 -16.74
N VAL A 99 24.60 -0.93 -15.80
CA VAL A 99 25.64 -1.72 -15.13
C VAL A 99 24.95 -2.69 -14.16
N PRO A 100 25.19 -4.00 -14.27
CA PRO A 100 24.69 -4.97 -13.29
C PRO A 100 25.14 -4.57 -11.89
N SER A 101 24.21 -4.60 -10.94
CA SER A 101 24.45 -4.15 -9.58
C SER A 101 23.94 -5.17 -8.59
N VAL A 102 24.60 -5.27 -7.44
CA VAL A 102 24.12 -6.04 -6.26
C VAL A 102 22.70 -5.62 -5.81
N LEU A 103 22.20 -4.47 -6.26
CA LEU A 103 20.82 -4.05 -6.01
C LEU A 103 19.78 -4.97 -6.68
N GLU A 104 20.07 -5.55 -7.84
CA GLU A 104 19.05 -6.33 -8.56
C GLU A 104 18.68 -7.65 -7.86
N ASP A 105 19.58 -8.16 -7.02
CA ASP A 105 19.46 -9.41 -6.26
C ASP A 105 18.59 -9.26 -5.00
N HIS A 106 18.21 -8.03 -4.66
CA HIS A 106 17.53 -7.70 -3.41
C HIS A 106 16.23 -6.91 -3.65
N ILE A 107 15.36 -6.97 -2.65
CA ILE A 107 14.09 -6.24 -2.67
C ILE A 107 14.14 -5.17 -1.59
N PHE A 108 13.70 -3.98 -1.95
CA PHE A 108 13.84 -2.78 -1.13
C PHE A 108 12.51 -2.16 -0.75
N GLY A 109 12.52 -1.39 0.34
CA GLY A 109 11.42 -0.52 0.74
C GLY A 109 11.38 0.78 -0.06
N GLY A 110 10.44 1.64 0.30
CA GLY A 110 10.22 2.91 -0.38
C GLY A 110 11.13 4.03 0.09
N LYS A 111 11.75 3.92 1.29
CA LYS A 111 12.62 4.98 1.79
C LYS A 111 14.02 4.82 1.20
N VAL A 112 14.43 5.79 0.39
CA VAL A 112 15.78 5.94 -0.15
C VAL A 112 16.32 7.30 0.31
N ARG A 113 17.54 7.34 0.87
CA ARG A 113 18.20 8.59 1.29
C ARG A 113 19.63 8.63 0.79
N PHE A 114 20.05 9.79 0.28
CA PHE A 114 21.42 10.04 -0.13
C PHE A 114 22.21 10.69 1.00
N ILE A 115 23.41 10.19 1.24
CA ILE A 115 24.42 10.75 2.14
C ILE A 115 25.75 10.86 1.39
N ASP A 116 26.75 11.52 1.94
CA ASP A 116 28.01 11.75 1.22
C ASP A 116 28.78 10.43 0.99
N GLU A 117 28.57 9.44 1.85
CA GLU A 117 29.20 8.11 1.81
C GLU A 117 28.46 7.12 0.89
N GLY A 118 27.26 7.46 0.39
CA GLY A 118 26.48 6.57 -0.46
C GLY A 118 24.97 6.70 -0.31
N ILE A 119 24.25 5.60 -0.57
CA ILE A 119 22.79 5.56 -0.59
C ILE A 119 22.27 4.64 0.52
N LEU A 120 21.47 5.18 1.43
CA LEU A 120 20.75 4.40 2.43
C LEU A 120 19.49 3.80 1.82
N LEU A 121 19.37 2.48 1.97
CA LEU A 121 18.29 1.66 1.41
C LEU A 121 17.69 0.76 2.50
N GLU A 122 16.38 0.53 2.43
CA GLU A 122 15.68 -0.45 3.25
C GLU A 122 15.68 -1.81 2.55
N LYS A 123 16.53 -2.76 2.90
CA LYS A 123 16.55 -4.10 2.31
C LYS A 123 15.61 -5.04 3.06
N TRP A 124 14.56 -5.53 2.41
CA TRP A 124 13.64 -6.50 3.02
C TRP A 124 14.33 -7.86 3.21
N ASN A 125 14.25 -8.39 4.42
CA ASN A 125 14.76 -9.73 4.74
C ASN A 125 13.73 -10.82 4.43
N ALA A 126 12.44 -10.50 4.59
CA ALA A 126 11.33 -11.38 4.30
C ALA A 126 10.20 -10.63 3.59
N LEU A 127 9.43 -11.35 2.76
CA LEU A 127 8.28 -10.82 2.02
C LEU A 127 6.95 -11.42 2.49
N ASP A 128 7.02 -12.39 3.40
CA ASP A 128 5.87 -13.07 3.97
C ASP A 128 5.28 -12.26 5.11
N SER A 129 3.95 -12.12 5.11
CA SER A 129 3.23 -11.26 6.06
C SER A 129 3.42 -11.62 7.54
N LYS A 130 3.92 -12.83 7.84
CA LYS A 130 4.18 -13.29 9.21
C LYS A 130 5.49 -12.75 9.77
N ASP A 131 6.45 -12.48 8.89
CA ASP A 131 7.80 -12.07 9.25
C ASP A 131 8.02 -10.56 9.04
N LEU A 132 6.96 -9.85 8.63
CA LEU A 132 6.96 -8.40 8.45
C LEU A 132 6.52 -7.67 9.73
N PRO A 133 7.10 -6.51 10.06
CA PRO A 133 8.26 -5.88 9.39
C PRO A 133 9.60 -6.49 9.84
N ASP A 134 10.44 -6.87 8.87
CA ASP A 134 11.85 -7.22 9.10
C ASP A 134 12.67 -6.76 7.89
N PHE A 135 13.45 -5.70 8.09
CA PHE A 135 14.35 -5.17 7.07
C PHE A 135 15.65 -4.67 7.68
N ASP A 136 16.70 -4.74 6.88
CA ASP A 136 17.98 -4.14 7.20
C ASP A 136 18.06 -2.74 6.58
N ILE A 137 18.57 -1.77 7.34
CA ILE A 137 19.08 -0.55 6.74
C ILE A 137 20.45 -0.88 6.17
N CYS A 138 20.63 -0.66 4.88
CA CYS A 138 21.88 -0.90 4.18
C CYS A 138 22.44 0.40 3.60
N LEU A 139 23.76 0.52 3.57
CA LEU A 139 24.48 1.52 2.80
C LEU A 139 24.94 0.89 1.49
N TYR A 140 24.49 1.47 0.38
CA TYR A 140 24.95 1.13 -0.96
C TYR A 140 25.99 2.14 -1.42
N ASP A 141 27.17 1.64 -1.75
CA ASP A 141 28.27 2.40 -2.34
C ASP A 141 28.24 2.21 -3.88
N PRO A 142 27.92 3.26 -4.66
CA PRO A 142 27.80 3.17 -6.11
C PRO A 142 29.14 2.98 -6.84
N ASP A 143 30.26 3.38 -6.23
CA ASP A 143 31.58 3.32 -6.84
C ASP A 143 32.14 1.90 -6.81
N TYR A 144 31.90 1.19 -5.70
CA TYR A 144 32.35 -0.20 -5.50
C TYR A 144 31.26 -1.25 -5.72
N ASP A 145 30.04 -0.83 -6.08
CA ASP A 145 28.86 -1.69 -6.19
C ASP A 145 28.69 -2.60 -4.96
N LYS A 146 28.78 -2.00 -3.77
CA LYS A 146 28.80 -2.75 -2.50
C LYS A 146 27.62 -2.37 -1.62
N LEU A 147 26.85 -3.37 -1.20
CA LEU A 147 25.77 -3.21 -0.24
C LEU A 147 26.22 -3.69 1.15
N THR A 148 26.29 -2.77 2.11
CA THR A 148 26.70 -3.06 3.50
C THR A 148 25.51 -2.92 4.44
N ALA A 149 25.17 -3.97 5.18
CA ALA A 149 24.11 -3.90 6.19
C ALA A 149 24.60 -3.15 7.44
N LEU A 150 23.87 -2.11 7.83
CA LEU A 150 24.19 -1.25 8.97
C LEU A 150 23.50 -1.73 10.25
N THR A 151 22.20 -1.99 10.17
CA THR A 151 21.40 -2.42 11.32
C THR A 151 20.11 -3.09 10.85
N ASN A 152 19.52 -3.92 11.70
CA ASN A 152 18.20 -4.52 11.48
C ASN A 152 17.13 -3.74 12.25
N ILE A 153 16.01 -3.42 11.59
CA ILE A 153 14.87 -2.75 12.22
C ILE A 153 13.59 -3.53 11.90
N LYS A 154 12.82 -3.82 12.96
CA LYS A 154 11.55 -4.54 12.90
C LYS A 154 10.35 -3.61 13.08
N CYS A 155 10.34 -2.50 12.36
CA CYS A 155 9.30 -1.48 12.43
C CYS A 155 9.26 -0.67 11.14
N PHE A 156 8.09 -0.47 10.54
CA PHE A 156 7.96 0.27 9.27
C PHE A 156 8.36 1.75 9.37
N ASP A 157 8.30 2.34 10.57
CA ASP A 157 8.55 3.76 10.76
C ASP A 157 9.87 4.04 11.48
N TRP A 158 10.92 4.24 10.68
CA TRP A 158 12.21 4.74 11.12
C TRP A 158 12.59 6.04 10.42
N HIS A 159 13.45 6.81 11.09
CA HIS A 159 14.04 8.04 10.59
C HIS A 159 15.49 8.16 11.03
N LEU A 160 16.32 8.73 10.16
CA LEU A 160 17.65 9.22 10.55
C LEU A 160 17.47 10.50 11.37
N SER A 161 17.82 10.47 12.65
CA SER A 161 17.66 11.61 13.56
C SER A 161 18.86 12.55 13.58
N GLU A 162 20.07 11.98 13.57
CA GLU A 162 21.32 12.72 13.63
C GLU A 162 22.37 12.08 12.73
N ARG A 163 23.25 12.92 12.20
CA ARG A 163 24.43 12.55 11.42
C ARG A 163 25.65 13.21 12.04
N GLU A 164 26.58 12.39 12.52
CA GLU A 164 27.94 12.80 12.84
C GLU A 164 28.87 12.30 11.72
N GLU A 165 30.08 12.87 11.60
CA GLU A 165 31.03 12.59 10.49
C GLU A 165 31.27 11.09 10.22
N ASN A 166 31.12 10.21 11.23
CA ASN A 166 31.33 8.77 11.07
C ASN A 166 30.25 7.91 11.74
N LYS A 167 29.09 8.52 12.09
CA LYS A 167 28.00 7.81 12.77
C LYS A 167 26.64 8.26 12.28
N LEU A 168 25.76 7.28 12.08
CA LEU A 168 24.36 7.48 11.77
C LEU A 168 23.50 7.08 12.97
N HIS A 169 22.60 7.98 13.38
CA HIS A 169 21.65 7.72 14.46
C HIS A 169 20.27 7.50 13.86
N PHE A 170 19.74 6.30 14.02
CA PHE A 170 18.40 5.94 13.59
C PHE A 170 17.47 5.84 14.79
N LYS A 171 16.26 6.38 14.65
CA LYS A 171 15.17 6.22 15.60
C LYS A 171 13.98 5.58 14.91
N TRP A 172 13.29 4.68 15.59
CA TRP A 172 12.08 4.05 15.08
C TRP A 172 11.00 4.02 16.15
N PHE A 173 9.75 4.03 15.71
CA PHE A 173 8.59 4.03 16.60
C PHE A 173 7.40 3.32 15.95
N ASP A 174 6.83 2.33 16.64
CA ASP A 174 5.72 1.51 16.15
C ASP A 174 4.39 1.84 16.85
N GLY A 175 4.23 3.06 17.36
CA GLY A 175 3.04 3.44 18.15
C GLY A 175 3.04 2.96 19.60
N THR A 176 3.73 1.85 19.90
CA THR A 176 3.81 1.26 21.25
C THR A 176 5.25 1.13 21.76
N GLN A 177 6.20 0.81 20.88
CA GLN A 177 7.60 0.65 21.20
C GLN A 177 8.43 1.57 20.31
N GLY A 178 9.52 2.10 20.87
CA GLY A 178 10.50 2.87 20.12
C GLY A 178 11.91 2.49 20.54
N GLY A 179 12.86 2.77 19.67
CA GLY A 179 14.26 2.54 19.96
C GLY A 179 15.15 3.50 19.19
N GLU A 180 16.41 3.54 19.60
CA GLU A 180 17.46 4.33 18.97
C GLU A 180 18.67 3.43 18.75
N VAL A 181 19.30 3.53 17.59
CA VAL A 181 20.49 2.76 17.23
C VAL A 181 21.50 3.67 16.57
N LYS A 182 22.74 3.57 17.02
CA LYS A 182 23.88 4.29 16.46
C LYS A 182 24.73 3.31 15.69
N VAL A 183 24.97 3.60 14.42
CA VAL A 183 25.80 2.77 13.55
C VAL A 183 27.00 3.57 13.10
N ALA A 184 28.17 2.95 13.11
CA ALA A 184 29.38 3.53 12.53
C ALA A 184 29.41 3.26 11.02
N LEU A 185 29.83 4.26 10.25
CA LEU A 185 30.05 4.17 8.80
C LEU A 185 31.39 3.51 8.47
#